data_AF-A0A829GC10-F1
#
_entry.id   AF-A0A829GC10-F1
#
_cell.length_a   1.000
_cell.length_b   1.000
_cell.length_c   1.000
_cell.angle_alpha   90.00
_cell.angle_beta   90.00
_cell.angle_gamma   90.00
#
_symmetry.space_group_name_H-M   'P 1'
#
loop_
_entity.id
_entity.type
_entity.pdbx_description
1 polymer ?
#
loop_
_entity_poly.entity_id
_entity_poly.type
_entity_poly.pdbx_seq_one_letter_code
_entity_poly.pdbx_strand_id
1 'polypeptide(L)'
;MKQTRGRKRRYIHGFDGLRTIGVIGVILYHLRPELFRGGYLGVPIFMVVSGYLITDGLLIEFDRNHRIDFKSFFIRRFKRLYPGLITVLFGTAAYITLFSQNLLHNLHMMVLTNLLYVYNWWQILNGQSYFARYANGESPFTHLWTLSIEGQYYLIWPFLVFG
;
A
#
# COMPACT_ATOMS: atom_id res chain seq x y z
N MET A 1 -22.68 -34.41 16.88
CA MET A 1 -21.35 -33.77 16.74
C MET A 1 -21.33 -32.92 15.48
N LYS A 2 -21.47 -31.58 15.59
CA LYS A 2 -21.28 -30.68 14.44
C LYS A 2 -19.77 -30.47 14.25
N GLN A 3 -19.19 -31.14 13.24
CA GLN A 3 -17.85 -30.81 12.78
C GLN A 3 -17.90 -29.40 12.16
N THR A 4 -17.51 -28.38 12.90
CA THR A 4 -17.19 -27.06 12.36
C THR A 4 -15.93 -27.21 11.52
N ARG A 5 -16.10 -27.61 10.25
CA ARG A 5 -15.03 -27.54 9.24
C ARG A 5 -14.59 -26.08 9.16
N GLY A 6 -13.53 -25.74 9.89
CA GLY A 6 -12.88 -24.44 9.77
C GLY A 6 -12.58 -24.20 8.29
N ARG A 7 -13.23 -23.20 7.69
CA ARG A 7 -13.11 -22.83 6.28
C ARG A 7 -11.61 -22.72 5.96
N LYS A 8 -10.99 -23.73 5.31
CA LYS A 8 -9.58 -23.65 4.91
C LYS A 8 -9.44 -22.39 4.07
N ARG A 9 -8.45 -21.54 4.36
CA ARG A 9 -8.12 -20.40 3.49
C ARG A 9 -7.93 -20.95 2.08
N ARG A 10 -8.91 -20.71 1.21
CA ARG A 10 -8.74 -21.03 -0.21
C ARG A 10 -7.81 -19.95 -0.73
N TYR A 11 -6.54 -20.28 -0.86
CA TYR A 11 -5.58 -19.40 -1.52
C TYR A 11 -6.03 -19.29 -2.97
N ILE A 12 -6.67 -18.18 -3.32
CA ILE A 12 -7.18 -17.95 -4.67
C ILE A 12 -6.05 -17.26 -5.44
N HIS A 13 -5.30 -18.05 -6.21
CA HIS A 13 -4.22 -17.58 -7.07
C HIS A 13 -4.67 -16.44 -8.02
N GLY A 14 -5.96 -16.37 -8.35
CA GLY A 14 -6.52 -15.30 -9.18
C GLY A 14 -6.30 -13.89 -8.61
N PHE A 15 -6.31 -13.70 -7.28
CA PHE A 15 -6.07 -12.38 -6.68
C PHE A 15 -4.63 -11.91 -6.87
N ASP A 16 -3.67 -12.83 -6.79
CA ASP A 16 -2.27 -12.51 -7.06
C ASP A 16 -2.03 -12.25 -8.55
N GLY A 17 -2.73 -12.96 -9.43
CA GLY A 17 -2.73 -12.69 -10.87
C GLY A 17 -3.25 -11.29 -11.20
N LEU A 18 -4.40 -10.91 -10.64
CA LEU A 18 -4.99 -9.58 -10.82
C LEU A 18 -4.07 -8.46 -10.32
N ARG A 19 -3.44 -8.66 -9.15
CA ARG A 19 -2.43 -7.72 -8.63
C ARG A 19 -1.23 -7.62 -9.55
N THR A 20 -0.70 -8.74 -10.02
CA THR A 20 0.46 -8.76 -10.93
C THR A 20 0.16 -7.95 -12.20
N ILE A 21 -0.99 -8.20 -12.82
CA ILE A 21 -1.45 -7.45 -14.00
C ILE A 21 -1.59 -5.96 -13.67
N GLY A 22 -2.16 -5.62 -12.52
CA GLY A 22 -2.26 -4.24 -12.05
C GLY A 22 -0.91 -3.54 -11.93
N VAL A 23 0.11 -4.20 -11.36
CA VAL A 23 1.44 -3.59 -11.13
C VAL A 23 2.14 -3.38 -12.46
N ILE A 24 2.06 -4.37 -13.36
CA ILE A 24 2.60 -4.24 -14.71
C ILE A 24 1.92 -3.06 -15.41
N GLY A 25 0.60 -2.95 -15.33
CA GLY A 25 -0.15 -1.83 -15.90
C GLY A 25 0.31 -0.48 -15.36
N VAL A 26 0.50 -0.35 -14.04
CA VAL A 26 0.99 0.89 -13.41
C VAL A 26 2.41 1.21 -13.85
N ILE A 27 3.32 0.25 -13.90
CA ILE A 27 4.69 0.46 -14.38
C ILE A 27 4.68 0.95 -15.82
N LEU A 28 3.91 0.29 -16.70
CA LEU A 28 3.80 0.68 -18.11
C LEU A 28 3.19 2.07 -18.29
N TYR A 29 2.22 2.45 -17.45
CA TYR A 29 1.66 3.80 -17.42
C TYR A 29 2.70 4.87 -17.11
N HIS A 30 3.62 4.62 -16.17
CA HIS A 30 4.68 5.58 -15.84
C HIS A 30 5.79 5.61 -16.91
N LEU A 31 6.06 4.49 -17.58
CA LEU A 31 7.06 4.42 -18.64
C LEU A 31 6.59 5.09 -19.94
N ARG A 32 5.34 4.83 -20.37
CA ARG A 32 4.78 5.32 -21.64
C ARG A 32 3.28 5.62 -21.48
N PRO A 33 2.91 6.72 -20.80
CA PRO A 33 1.51 7.05 -20.50
C PRO A 33 0.66 7.24 -21.76
N GLU A 34 1.28 7.72 -22.85
CA GLU A 34 0.61 7.93 -24.14
C GLU A 34 0.04 6.64 -24.74
N LEU A 35 0.75 5.52 -24.54
CA LEU A 35 0.43 4.20 -25.08
C LEU A 35 -0.40 3.37 -24.08
N PHE A 36 -0.09 3.45 -22.79
CA PHE A 36 -0.71 2.64 -21.74
C PHE A 36 -1.66 3.46 -20.86
N ARG A 37 -2.53 4.26 -21.48
CA ARG A 37 -3.47 5.15 -20.77
C ARG A 37 -4.35 4.45 -19.74
N GLY A 38 -4.66 3.17 -19.90
CA GLY A 38 -5.46 2.39 -18.94
C GLY A 38 -4.70 1.88 -17.72
N GLY A 39 -3.37 2.00 -17.67
CA GLY A 39 -2.56 1.40 -16.62
C GLY A 39 -2.80 1.99 -15.23
N TYR A 40 -3.34 3.22 -15.12
CA TYR A 40 -3.76 3.80 -13.83
C TYR A 40 -4.85 2.96 -13.12
N LEU A 41 -5.64 2.16 -13.87
CA LEU A 41 -6.66 1.27 -13.30
C LEU A 41 -6.05 0.17 -12.42
N GLY A 42 -4.74 -0.09 -12.55
CA GLY A 42 -4.05 -0.99 -11.64
C GLY A 42 -4.16 -0.54 -10.18
N VAL A 43 -4.11 0.77 -9.89
CA VAL A 43 -4.19 1.28 -8.51
C VAL A 43 -5.53 0.93 -7.85
N PRO A 44 -6.70 1.24 -8.45
CA PRO A 44 -8.00 0.75 -7.95
C PRO A 44 -8.08 -0.77 -7.78
N ILE A 45 -7.54 -1.55 -8.73
CA ILE A 45 -7.54 -3.02 -8.62
C ILE A 45 -6.79 -3.48 -7.37
N PHE A 46 -5.61 -2.90 -7.09
CA PHE A 46 -4.88 -3.17 -5.85
C PHE A 46 -5.68 -2.86 -4.61
N MET A 47 -6.28 -1.67 -4.56
CA MET A 47 -7.08 -1.22 -3.42
C MET A 47 -8.27 -2.14 -3.16
N VAL A 48 -9.03 -2.49 -4.20
CA VAL A 48 -10.20 -3.37 -4.08
C VAL A 48 -9.79 -4.77 -3.61
N VAL A 49 -8.76 -5.36 -4.22
CA VAL A 49 -8.29 -6.70 -3.84
C VAL A 49 -7.72 -6.70 -2.42
N SER A 50 -6.99 -5.66 -2.03
CA SER A 50 -6.50 -5.51 -0.65
C SER A 50 -7.64 -5.38 0.35
N GLY A 51 -8.62 -4.52 0.09
CA GLY A 51 -9.81 -4.36 0.94
C GLY A 51 -10.58 -5.67 1.13
N TYR A 52 -10.81 -6.40 0.04
CA TYR A 52 -11.45 -7.71 0.07
C TYR A 52 -10.68 -8.71 0.94
N LEU A 53 -9.38 -8.88 0.72
CA LEU A 53 -8.57 -9.86 1.46
C LEU A 53 -8.40 -9.52 2.93
N ILE A 54 -8.41 -8.23 3.28
CA ILE A 54 -8.40 -7.78 4.67
C ILE A 54 -9.71 -8.17 5.34
N THR A 55 -10.84 -7.83 4.72
CA THR A 55 -12.17 -8.08 5.26
C THR A 55 -12.44 -9.58 5.38
N ASP A 56 -12.16 -10.37 4.35
CA ASP A 56 -12.28 -11.83 4.38
C ASP A 56 -11.41 -12.44 5.50
N GLY A 57 -10.20 -11.92 5.69
CA GLY A 57 -9.31 -12.33 6.77
C GLY A 57 -9.88 -12.06 8.16
N LEU A 58 -10.50 -10.90 8.38
CA LEU A 58 -11.13 -10.53 9.65
C LEU A 58 -12.38 -11.37 9.91
N LEU A 59 -13.24 -11.55 8.90
CA LEU A 59 -14.45 -12.38 9.01
C LEU A 59 -14.11 -13.82 9.35
N ILE A 60 -13.11 -14.42 8.69
CA ILE A 60 -12.67 -15.79 9.00
C ILE A 60 -12.13 -15.91 10.43
N GLU A 61 -11.43 -14.89 10.93
CA GLU A 61 -10.91 -14.89 12.30
C GLU A 61 -12.06 -14.79 13.32
N PHE A 62 -13.02 -13.91 13.06
CA PHE A 62 -14.21 -13.73 13.88
C PHE A 62 -15.10 -14.99 13.89
N ASP A 63 -15.37 -15.59 12.74
CA ASP A 63 -16.16 -16.83 12.61
C ASP A 63 -15.56 -17.99 13.42
N ARG A 64 -14.23 -18.02 13.56
CA ARG A 64 -13.51 -19.10 14.26
C ARG A 64 -13.38 -18.88 15.76
N ASN A 65 -13.09 -17.64 16.15
CA ASN A 65 -12.68 -17.32 17.52
C ASN A 65 -13.74 -16.51 18.28
N HIS A 66 -14.80 -16.05 17.61
CA HIS A 66 -15.79 -15.09 18.10
C HIS A 66 -15.18 -13.79 18.65
N ARG A 67 -13.93 -13.52 18.30
CA ARG A 67 -13.15 -12.33 18.68
C ARG A 67 -12.06 -12.10 17.66
N ILE A 68 -11.63 -10.85 17.54
CA ILE A 68 -10.51 -10.47 16.68
C ILE A 68 -9.31 -10.14 17.57
N ASP A 69 -8.19 -10.81 17.32
CA ASP A 69 -6.93 -10.45 17.93
C ASP A 69 -6.29 -9.31 17.13
N PHE A 70 -6.69 -8.08 17.46
CA PHE A 70 -6.17 -6.86 16.84
C PHE A 70 -4.65 -6.80 16.93
N LYS A 71 -4.06 -7.18 18.06
CA LYS A 71 -2.61 -7.14 18.27
C LYS A 71 -1.90 -8.06 17.28
N SER A 72 -2.33 -9.32 17.18
CA SER A 72 -1.75 -10.26 16.23
C SER A 72 -2.02 -9.87 14.78
N PHE A 73 -3.20 -9.29 14.49
CA PHE A 73 -3.52 -8.75 13.18
C PHE A 73 -2.50 -7.68 12.76
N PHE A 74 -2.30 -6.64 13.59
CA PHE A 74 -1.37 -5.55 13.30
C PHE A 74 0.08 -6.03 13.20
N ILE A 75 0.54 -6.90 14.11
CA ILE A 75 1.92 -7.43 14.08
C ILE A 75 2.21 -8.17 12.77
N ARG A 76 1.29 -9.01 12.30
CA ARG A 76 1.46 -9.75 11.03
C ARG A 76 1.57 -8.82 9.83
N ARG A 77 0.85 -7.69 9.85
CA ARG A 77 0.89 -6.71 8.75
C ARG A 77 2.14 -5.86 8.81
N PHE A 78 2.52 -5.41 10.01
CA PHE A 78 3.76 -4.70 10.24
C PHE A 78 4.97 -5.50 9.75
N LYS A 79 5.11 -6.76 10.19
CA LYS A 79 6.21 -7.65 9.77
C LYS A 79 6.25 -7.95 8.26
N ARG A 80 5.12 -7.80 7.57
CA ARG A 80 5.03 -8.02 6.13
C ARG A 80 5.36 -6.76 5.32
N LEU A 81 4.90 -5.59 5.75
CA LEU A 81 4.96 -4.35 4.97
C LEU A 81 6.19 -3.51 5.29
N TYR A 82 6.58 -3.41 6.57
CA TYR A 82 7.67 -2.54 7.00
C TYR A 82 9.05 -2.92 6.45
N PRO A 83 9.44 -4.20 6.32
CA PRO A 83 10.76 -4.55 5.78
C PRO A 83 10.99 -3.98 4.38
N GLY A 84 10.01 -4.13 3.49
CA GLY A 84 10.06 -3.58 2.14
C GLY A 84 10.04 -2.04 2.15
N LEU A 85 9.16 -1.44 2.95
CA LEU A 85 9.06 0.01 3.09
C LEU A 85 10.38 0.64 3.56
N ILE A 86 10.97 0.10 4.64
CA ILE A 86 12.25 0.55 5.19
C ILE A 86 13.35 0.40 4.12
N THR A 87 13.40 -0.74 3.44
CA THR A 87 14.43 -0.98 2.41
C THR A 87 14.37 0.08 1.30
N VAL A 88 13.17 0.39 0.81
CA VAL A 88 12.98 1.41 -0.23
C VAL A 88 13.29 2.80 0.32
N LEU A 89 12.76 3.19 1.48
CA LEU A 89 12.97 4.52 2.05
C LEU A 89 14.45 4.81 2.31
N PHE A 90 15.15 3.93 3.01
CA PHE A 90 16.55 4.14 3.35
C PHE A 90 17.48 3.90 2.17
N GLY A 91 17.18 2.94 1.30
CA GLY A 91 17.96 2.71 0.07
C GLY A 91 17.90 3.92 -0.88
N THR A 92 16.69 4.43 -1.13
CA THR A 92 16.49 5.62 -1.95
C THR A 92 17.04 6.87 -1.26
N ALA A 93 16.88 7.05 0.05
CA ALA A 93 17.46 8.17 0.78
C ALA A 93 19.00 8.18 0.73
N ALA A 94 19.63 7.01 0.89
CA ALA A 94 21.08 6.86 0.75
C ALA A 94 21.53 7.23 -0.67
N TYR A 95 20.83 6.73 -1.69
CA TYR A 95 21.12 7.08 -3.08
C TYR A 95 21.01 8.60 -3.33
N ILE A 96 19.92 9.24 -2.87
CA ILE A 96 19.71 10.68 -3.01
C ILE A 96 20.85 11.46 -2.33
N THR A 97 21.24 11.05 -1.13
CA THR A 97 22.29 11.73 -0.35
C THR A 97 23.65 11.67 -1.04
N LEU A 98 23.98 10.54 -1.68
CA LEU A 98 25.26 10.34 -2.33
C LEU A 98 25.33 10.91 -3.75
N PHE A 99 24.23 10.81 -4.52
CA PHE A 99 24.26 11.04 -5.97
C PHE A 99 23.27 12.11 -6.48
N SER A 100 22.32 12.56 -5.66
CA SER A 100 21.23 13.45 -6.14
C SER A 100 20.82 14.49 -5.10
N GLN A 101 21.80 15.28 -4.64
CA GLN A 101 21.61 16.25 -3.55
C GLN A 101 20.49 17.29 -3.80
N ASN A 102 20.16 17.57 -5.07
CA ASN A 102 19.06 18.46 -5.45
C ASN A 102 17.68 17.98 -4.95
N LEU A 103 17.53 16.68 -4.67
CA LEU A 103 16.29 16.06 -4.17
C LEU A 103 16.26 15.91 -2.64
N LEU A 104 17.24 16.45 -1.92
CA LEU A 104 17.30 16.37 -0.45
C LEU A 104 16.23 17.21 0.26
N HIS A 105 15.68 18.21 -0.44
CA HIS A 105 14.66 19.08 0.13
C HIS A 105 13.45 18.25 0.61
N ASN A 106 13.10 18.40 1.88
CA ASN A 106 12.04 17.65 2.58
C ASN A 106 12.18 16.12 2.63
N LEU A 107 13.35 15.55 2.28
CA LEU A 107 13.56 14.09 2.30
C LEU A 107 13.19 13.46 3.65
N HIS A 108 13.58 14.11 4.76
CA HIS A 108 13.26 13.67 6.12
C HIS A 108 11.74 13.61 6.38
N MET A 109 10.98 14.61 5.91
CA MET A 109 9.52 14.61 6.02
C MET A 109 8.88 13.54 5.14
N MET A 110 9.40 13.32 3.92
CA MET A 110 8.91 12.26 3.05
C MET A 110 9.12 10.88 3.70
N VAL A 111 10.28 10.62 4.30
CA VAL A 111 10.56 9.37 5.01
C VAL A 111 9.64 9.22 6.21
N LEU A 112 9.54 10.25 7.07
CA LEU A 112 8.72 10.20 8.29
C LEU A 112 7.25 9.97 7.96
N THR A 113 6.69 10.73 7.01
CA THR A 113 5.28 10.63 6.65
C THR A 113 4.94 9.29 5.98
N ASN A 114 5.86 8.68 5.23
CA ASN A 114 5.68 7.33 4.70
C ASN A 114 5.72 6.26 5.80
N LEU A 115 6.62 6.39 6.79
CA LEU A 115 6.68 5.47 7.93
C LEU A 115 5.42 5.52 8.80
N LEU A 116 4.77 6.68 8.85
CA LEU A 116 3.53 6.92 9.58
C LEU A 116 2.27 6.69 8.72
N TYR A 117 2.42 6.28 7.46
CA TYR A 117 1.33 6.13 6.50
C TYR A 117 0.47 7.38 6.31
N VAL A 118 1.04 8.58 6.37
CA VAL A 118 0.36 9.87 6.13
C VAL A 118 0.95 10.66 4.95
N TYR A 119 1.75 10.01 4.11
CA TYR A 119 2.44 10.65 2.99
C TYR A 119 1.50 11.25 1.96
N ASN A 120 0.33 10.64 1.73
CA ASN A 120 -0.70 11.19 0.83
C ASN A 120 -1.16 12.59 1.27
N TRP A 121 -1.31 12.83 2.58
CA TRP A 121 -1.68 14.15 3.11
C TRP A 121 -0.56 15.15 2.94
N TRP A 122 0.68 14.71 3.19
CA TRP A 122 1.85 15.54 2.95
C TRP A 122 1.96 15.96 1.47
N GLN A 123 1.71 15.06 0.51
CA GLN A 123 1.66 15.40 -0.91
C GLN A 123 0.62 16.49 -1.22
N ILE A 124 -0.61 16.32 -0.73
CA ILE A 124 -1.71 17.27 -0.95
C ILE A 124 -1.32 18.66 -0.42
N LEU A 125 -0.77 18.73 0.79
CA LEU A 125 -0.36 19.98 1.43
C LEU A 125 0.81 20.67 0.72
N ASN A 126 1.65 19.91 0.01
CA ASN A 126 2.77 20.43 -0.76
C ASN A 126 2.44 20.63 -2.25
N GLY A 127 1.15 20.61 -2.62
CA GLY A 127 0.69 20.85 -3.99
C GLY A 127 1.09 19.77 -4.99
N GLN A 128 1.49 18.59 -4.52
CA GLN A 128 1.86 17.46 -5.37
C GLN A 128 0.60 16.70 -5.77
N SER A 129 0.47 16.38 -7.05
CA SER A 129 -0.63 15.58 -7.57
C SER A 129 -0.09 14.43 -8.40
N TYR A 130 -0.54 13.21 -8.08
CA TYR A 130 -0.13 11.96 -8.73
C TYR A 130 -0.38 11.96 -10.26
N PHE A 131 -1.37 12.70 -10.73
CA PHE A 131 -1.71 12.80 -12.16
C PHE A 131 -1.22 14.10 -12.80
N ALA A 132 -0.73 15.06 -12.00
CA ALA A 132 -0.16 16.30 -12.52
C ALA A 132 1.26 16.00 -13.04
N ARG A 133 1.33 15.71 -14.34
CA ARG A 133 2.52 15.32 -15.09
C ARG A 133 3.74 16.18 -14.75
N TYR A 134 4.84 15.53 -14.35
CA TYR A 134 6.24 15.71 -14.81
C TYR A 134 6.85 17.12 -14.98
N ALA A 135 6.22 18.19 -14.50
CA ALA A 135 6.73 19.54 -14.74
C ALA A 135 7.83 19.97 -13.75
N ASN A 136 7.94 19.33 -12.58
CA ASN A 136 8.93 19.71 -11.56
C ASN A 136 9.33 18.49 -10.72
N GLY A 137 10.52 17.91 -10.98
CA GLY A 137 11.23 17.00 -10.07
C GLY A 137 10.35 16.07 -9.22
N GLU A 138 9.69 15.12 -9.87
CA GLU A 138 8.75 14.20 -9.21
C GLU A 138 9.45 13.46 -8.06
N SER A 139 8.80 13.41 -6.89
CA SER A 139 9.40 12.74 -5.72
C SER A 139 9.68 11.27 -6.04
N PRO A 140 10.88 10.75 -5.73
CA PRO A 140 11.20 9.33 -5.88
C PRO A 140 10.24 8.41 -5.12
N PHE A 141 9.53 8.95 -4.12
CA PHE A 141 8.57 8.24 -3.29
C PHE A 141 7.12 8.37 -3.75
N THR A 142 6.83 9.07 -4.85
CA THR A 142 5.46 9.40 -5.28
C THR A 142 4.51 8.20 -5.17
N HIS A 143 4.86 7.02 -5.67
CA HIS A 143 4.05 5.80 -5.63
C HIS A 143 3.65 5.31 -4.23
N LEU A 144 4.37 5.69 -3.17
CA LEU A 144 4.09 5.28 -1.78
C LEU A 144 2.82 5.92 -1.18
N TRP A 145 2.18 6.88 -1.85
CA TRP A 145 0.88 7.39 -1.41
C TRP A 145 -0.17 6.28 -1.32
N THR A 146 -0.14 5.32 -2.26
CA THR A 146 -1.06 4.18 -2.29
C THR A 146 -0.86 3.29 -1.07
N LEU A 147 0.41 3.04 -0.72
CA LEU A 147 0.78 2.26 0.47
C LEU A 147 0.36 2.98 1.77
N SER A 148 0.47 4.31 1.82
CA SER A 148 -0.03 5.09 2.96
C SER A 148 -1.54 4.94 3.15
N ILE A 149 -2.32 4.99 2.07
CA ILE A 149 -3.76 4.75 2.15
C ILE A 149 -4.05 3.30 2.55
N GLU A 150 -3.30 2.31 2.04
CA GLU A 150 -3.45 0.91 2.45
C GLU A 150 -3.17 0.75 3.95
N GLY A 151 -2.12 1.41 4.45
CA GLY A 151 -1.77 1.50 5.87
C GLY A 151 -2.89 2.08 6.73
N GLN A 152 -3.45 3.22 6.33
CA GLN A 152 -4.60 3.84 6.99
C GLN A 152 -5.81 2.90 7.01
N TYR A 153 -6.08 2.22 5.90
CA TYR A 153 -7.16 1.25 5.80
C TYR A 153 -6.95 0.07 6.76
N TYR A 154 -5.73 -0.46 6.89
CA TYR A 154 -5.42 -1.49 7.89
C TYR A 154 -5.72 -1.03 9.31
N LEU A 155 -5.42 0.23 9.64
CA LEU A 155 -5.63 0.80 10.97
C LEU A 155 -7.10 1.04 11.27
N ILE A 156 -7.85 1.62 10.34
CA ILE A 156 -9.22 2.09 10.58
C ILE A 156 -10.26 0.98 10.39
N TRP A 157 -10.12 0.17 9.34
CA TRP A 157 -11.16 -0.78 8.94
C TRP A 157 -11.57 -1.81 10.00
N PRO A 158 -10.64 -2.44 10.74
CA PRO A 158 -11.00 -3.42 11.77
C PRO A 158 -11.91 -2.83 12.87
N PHE A 159 -11.68 -1.57 13.26
CA PHE A 159 -12.50 -0.89 14.25
C PHE A 159 -13.86 -0.47 13.69
N LEU A 160 -13.95 -0.12 12.41
CA LEU A 160 -15.24 0.22 11.80
C LEU A 160 -16.18 -0.98 11.68
N VAL A 161 -15.65 -2.18 11.41
CA VAL A 161 -16.46 -3.37 11.18
C VAL A 161 -16.78 -4.13 12.47
N PHE A 162 -15.90 -4.07 13.48
CA PHE A 162 -16.00 -4.89 14.70
C PHE A 162 -15.80 -4.11 16.01
N GLY A 163 -15.66 -2.78 15.94
CA GLY A 163 -15.59 -1.92 17.13
C GLY A 163 -16.96 -1.49 17.64
#